data_AF-A0A397UTK4-F1
#
_entry.id   AF-A0A397UTK4-F1
#
_cell.length_a   1.000
_cell.length_b   1.000
_cell.length_c   1.000
_cell.angle_alpha   90.00
_cell.angle_beta   90.00
_cell.angle_gamma   90.00
#
_symmetry.space_group_name_H-M   'P 1'
#
loop_
_entity.id
_entity.type
_entity.pdbx_description
1 polymer ?
#
loop_
_entity_poly.entity_id
_entity_poly.type
_entity_poly.pdbx_seq_one_letter_code
_entity_poly.pdbx_strand_id
1 'polypeptide(L)'
;MTKLAATLIENGILDENLHYGAYSRYWWRLSNIGKKNAYFPIQIGQKTKVVCDFFMTVIINYTENSFLPSFYCESGSFSSIKSDPTTAISIVYKEIFDNQTRYSGFLVLGWTNESIIEQLLLDVLFVPISFSLGGYKIFIFGIGSSSNSEWNYSGPGYKSSLIRSANRATFLYISTIEEDSCTLEIYKDFKIKDQIVSLSPNDVWQKANIQKYTGVQFFGLDNPDVQLLIRQHHVPTCLPKNWSDFVLMKTLFNYYLKQRTLANINWHSLFLNWHKSQANIIELYSSLEDIYPQNYQFSDREIGAWRAMLHASGCHNITPWTAEESKYQLWMKNIYHKNNRVTLQQLYYLGFLSSSPSHIQNITRTFWQCFGQALADNKRTKDGKGEFYL
;
A
#
# COMPACT_ATOMS: atom_id res chain seq x y z
N MET A 1 -13.61 44.22 -11.36
CA MET A 1 -13.77 42.80 -11.71
C MET A 1 -13.73 41.98 -10.44
N THR A 2 -14.88 41.50 -9.97
CA THR A 2 -14.96 40.54 -8.87
C THR A 2 -14.18 39.29 -9.27
N LYS A 3 -13.21 38.89 -8.45
CA LYS A 3 -12.37 37.71 -8.70
C LYS A 3 -13.30 36.49 -8.71
N LEU A 4 -13.36 35.76 -9.83
CA LEU A 4 -14.15 34.54 -9.94
C LEU A 4 -13.68 33.57 -8.84
N ALA A 5 -14.55 33.27 -7.88
CA ALA A 5 -14.25 32.37 -6.76
C ALA A 5 -15.13 31.13 -6.89
N ALA A 6 -14.50 29.96 -7.00
CA ALA A 6 -15.18 28.69 -6.93
C ALA A 6 -15.27 28.20 -5.49
N THR A 7 -16.39 27.60 -5.14
CA THR A 7 -16.63 26.91 -3.87
C THR A 7 -16.78 25.42 -4.17
N LEU A 8 -16.04 24.57 -3.47
CA LEU A 8 -16.23 23.12 -3.54
C LEU A 8 -17.52 22.77 -2.80
N ILE A 9 -18.42 22.05 -3.47
CA ILE A 9 -19.71 21.59 -2.93
C ILE A 9 -19.62 20.11 -2.57
N GLU A 10 -19.02 19.32 -3.45
CA GLU A 10 -18.79 17.89 -3.25
C GLU A 10 -17.35 17.55 -3.66
N ASN A 11 -16.64 16.78 -2.84
CA ASN A 11 -15.26 16.36 -3.16
C ASN A 11 -15.22 15.40 -4.34
N GLY A 12 -16.20 14.50 -4.44
CA GLY A 12 -16.18 13.37 -5.36
C GLY A 12 -15.59 12.11 -4.74
N ILE A 13 -15.25 11.15 -5.60
CA ILE A 13 -14.74 9.83 -5.24
C ILE A 13 -13.45 9.54 -6.02
N LEU A 14 -12.48 8.97 -5.30
CA LEU A 14 -11.30 8.32 -5.89
C LEU A 14 -11.65 6.89 -6.29
N ASP A 15 -11.70 6.65 -7.60
CA ASP A 15 -11.83 5.31 -8.17
C ASP A 15 -10.44 4.71 -8.45
N GLU A 16 -10.19 3.50 -7.97
CA GLU A 16 -8.87 2.86 -8.10
C GLU A 16 -8.46 2.62 -9.56
N ASN A 17 -9.40 2.21 -10.42
CA ASN A 17 -9.12 1.93 -11.82
C ASN A 17 -8.82 3.20 -12.61
N LEU A 18 -9.50 4.30 -12.30
CA LEU A 18 -9.30 5.58 -12.98
C LEU A 18 -8.10 6.33 -12.44
N HIS A 19 -7.82 6.28 -11.14
CA HIS A 19 -6.74 7.05 -10.53
C HIS A 19 -5.42 6.28 -10.45
N TYR A 20 -5.44 4.95 -10.47
CA TYR A 20 -4.23 4.11 -10.38
C TYR A 20 -4.17 3.00 -11.44
N GLY A 21 -5.05 3.04 -12.46
CA GLY A 21 -4.98 2.16 -13.63
C GLY A 21 -4.18 2.77 -14.80
N ALA A 22 -4.25 2.12 -15.97
CA ALA A 22 -3.47 2.47 -17.16
C ALA A 22 -3.64 3.95 -17.59
N TYR A 23 -4.85 4.49 -17.49
CA TYR A 23 -5.19 5.85 -17.93
C TYR A 23 -5.12 6.90 -16.79
N SER A 24 -4.57 6.52 -15.64
CA SER A 24 -4.45 7.36 -14.44
C SER A 24 -3.93 8.75 -14.71
N ARG A 25 -2.93 8.89 -15.59
CA ARG A 25 -2.33 10.19 -15.94
C ARG A 25 -3.30 11.29 -16.37
N TYR A 26 -4.52 10.94 -16.80
CA TYR A 26 -5.55 11.90 -17.19
C TYR A 26 -6.43 12.36 -16.02
N TRP A 27 -6.41 11.63 -14.90
CA TRP A 27 -7.15 11.89 -13.66
C TRP A 27 -6.30 12.58 -12.59
N TRP A 28 -5.07 12.98 -12.92
CA TRP A 28 -4.19 13.74 -12.03
C TRP A 28 -3.76 15.05 -12.70
N ARG A 29 -3.75 16.14 -11.93
CA ARG A 29 -3.31 17.47 -12.39
C ARG A 29 -2.17 17.99 -11.55
N LEU A 30 -1.23 18.63 -12.22
CA LEU A 30 -0.12 19.30 -11.56
C LEU A 30 -0.62 20.65 -11.05
N SER A 31 -0.52 20.86 -9.74
CA SER A 31 -0.72 22.17 -9.13
C SER A 31 0.48 23.05 -9.42
N ASN A 32 0.18 24.29 -9.82
CA ASN A 32 1.17 25.37 -9.92
C ASN A 32 1.00 26.36 -8.75
N ILE A 33 0.26 26.00 -7.70
CA ILE A 33 0.09 26.83 -6.51
C ILE A 33 1.35 26.70 -5.65
N GLY A 34 2.01 27.83 -5.39
CA GLY A 34 3.28 27.88 -4.67
C GLY A 34 4.47 27.37 -5.51
N LYS A 35 5.62 27.16 -4.86
CA LYS A 35 6.85 26.63 -5.49
C LYS A 35 6.88 25.09 -5.58
N LYS A 36 5.81 24.40 -5.17
CA LYS A 36 5.73 22.93 -5.16
C LYS A 36 4.85 22.44 -6.31
N ASN A 37 5.48 21.88 -7.32
CA ASN A 37 4.80 21.17 -8.42
C ASN A 37 4.29 19.82 -7.92
N ALA A 38 3.17 19.81 -7.20
CA ALA A 38 2.56 18.60 -6.65
C ALA A 38 1.32 18.21 -7.44
N TYR A 39 1.10 16.91 -7.64
CA TYR A 39 -0.13 16.42 -8.26
C TYR A 39 -1.30 16.42 -7.28
N PHE A 40 -2.51 16.63 -7.80
CA PHE A 40 -3.77 16.42 -7.09
C PHE A 40 -4.76 15.69 -7.99
N PRO A 41 -5.69 14.91 -7.43
CA PRO A 41 -6.61 14.10 -8.22
C PRO A 41 -7.76 14.95 -8.77
N ILE A 42 -8.27 14.54 -9.93
CA ILE A 42 -9.57 14.97 -10.46
C ILE A 42 -10.58 13.92 -10.00
N GLN A 43 -11.37 14.18 -8.97
CA GLN A 43 -12.26 13.15 -8.42
C GLN A 43 -13.59 13.08 -9.18
N ILE A 44 -14.15 11.88 -9.33
CA ILE A 44 -15.43 11.68 -10.04
C ILE A 44 -16.56 12.16 -9.13
N GLY A 45 -17.49 12.95 -9.67
CA GLY A 45 -18.53 13.60 -8.87
C GLY A 45 -18.06 14.86 -8.14
N GLN A 46 -16.79 15.28 -8.30
CA GLN A 46 -16.33 16.56 -7.77
C GLN A 46 -17.24 17.67 -8.31
N LYS A 47 -17.94 18.38 -7.42
CA LYS A 47 -18.88 19.44 -7.77
C LYS A 47 -18.43 20.77 -7.19
N THR A 48 -18.38 21.79 -8.05
CA THR A 48 -18.00 23.16 -7.68
C THR A 48 -19.08 24.13 -8.09
N LYS A 49 -19.27 25.19 -7.30
CA LYS A 49 -20.16 26.31 -7.59
C LYS A 49 -19.34 27.56 -7.86
N VAL A 50 -19.70 28.29 -8.90
CA VAL A 50 -19.07 29.56 -9.30
C VAL A 50 -20.06 30.72 -9.13
N VAL A 51 -19.54 31.95 -9.07
CA VAL A 51 -20.33 33.20 -9.13
C VAL A 51 -21.32 33.12 -10.31
N CYS A 52 -22.58 33.51 -10.07
CA CYS A 52 -23.75 33.38 -10.97
C CYS A 52 -24.45 32.02 -11.03
N ASP A 53 -24.38 31.20 -9.96
CA ASP A 53 -25.11 29.93 -9.83
C ASP A 53 -24.80 28.87 -10.92
N PHE A 54 -23.61 28.96 -11.51
CA PHE A 54 -23.07 27.91 -12.35
C PHE A 54 -22.48 26.80 -11.48
N PHE A 55 -22.85 25.56 -11.77
CA PHE A 55 -22.26 24.37 -11.17
C PHE A 55 -21.44 23.63 -12.21
N MET A 56 -20.32 23.07 -11.76
CA MET A 56 -19.46 22.23 -12.57
C MET A 56 -19.21 20.93 -11.84
N THR A 57 -19.57 19.82 -12.47
CA THR A 57 -19.40 18.46 -11.96
C THR A 57 -18.45 17.67 -12.87
N VAL A 58 -17.46 17.02 -12.28
CA VAL A 58 -16.62 16.03 -12.99
C VAL A 58 -17.40 14.74 -13.14
N ILE A 59 -17.52 14.23 -14.36
CA ILE A 59 -18.25 13.00 -14.66
C ILE A 59 -17.45 12.09 -15.60
N ILE A 60 -17.88 10.84 -15.70
CA ILE A 60 -17.44 9.91 -16.74
C ILE A 60 -18.51 9.89 -17.83
N ASN A 61 -18.12 10.16 -19.07
CA ASN A 61 -19.03 10.06 -20.21
C ASN A 61 -18.88 8.69 -20.88
N TYR A 62 -19.61 7.69 -20.38
CA TYR A 62 -19.51 6.30 -20.87
C TYR A 62 -19.86 6.12 -22.36
N THR A 63 -20.62 7.04 -22.95
CA THR A 63 -21.00 6.96 -24.38
C THR A 63 -19.90 7.48 -25.31
N GLU A 64 -19.05 8.39 -24.85
CA GLU A 64 -17.93 8.94 -25.63
C GLU A 64 -16.59 8.31 -25.24
N ASN A 65 -16.23 8.37 -23.96
CA ASN A 65 -14.97 7.85 -23.44
C ASN A 65 -15.04 7.62 -21.92
N SER A 66 -14.98 6.35 -21.51
CA SER A 66 -15.02 5.97 -20.09
C SER A 66 -13.69 6.15 -19.34
N PHE A 67 -12.61 6.52 -20.02
CA PHE A 67 -11.26 6.62 -19.44
C PHE A 67 -10.80 8.05 -19.20
N LEU A 68 -11.50 9.05 -19.75
CA LEU A 68 -11.16 10.46 -19.62
C LEU A 68 -12.21 11.21 -18.80
N PRO A 69 -11.81 12.19 -17.98
CA PRO A 69 -12.77 13.04 -17.29
C PRO A 69 -13.54 13.89 -18.31
N SER A 70 -14.85 13.97 -18.09
CA SER A 70 -15.75 14.92 -18.75
C SER A 70 -16.31 15.90 -17.72
N PHE A 71 -16.75 17.05 -18.19
CA PHE A 71 -17.16 18.16 -17.34
C PHE A 71 -18.58 18.55 -17.71
N TYR A 72 -19.48 18.36 -16.74
CA TYR A 72 -20.87 18.75 -16.82
C TYR A 72 -21.05 20.10 -16.17
N CYS A 73 -21.47 21.09 -16.96
CA CYS A 73 -21.82 22.41 -16.45
C CYS A 73 -23.34 22.59 -16.49
N GLU A 74 -23.92 23.13 -15.42
CA GLU A 74 -25.35 23.43 -15.33
C GLU A 74 -25.60 24.80 -14.68
N SER A 75 -26.67 25.46 -15.11
CA SER A 75 -27.22 26.66 -14.47
C SER A 75 -28.71 26.78 -14.82
N GLY A 76 -29.59 26.55 -13.85
CA GLY A 76 -31.04 26.50 -14.08
C GLY A 76 -31.42 25.37 -15.03
N SER A 77 -32.07 25.68 -16.14
CA SER A 77 -32.46 24.71 -17.18
C SER A 77 -31.39 24.46 -18.25
N PHE A 78 -30.28 25.20 -18.22
CA PHE A 78 -29.22 25.11 -19.22
C PHE A 78 -28.11 24.19 -18.74
N SER A 79 -27.59 23.36 -19.63
CA SER A 79 -26.48 22.48 -19.30
C SER A 79 -25.65 22.05 -20.50
N SER A 80 -24.40 21.66 -20.27
CA SER A 80 -23.56 21.07 -21.31
C SER A 80 -22.55 20.09 -20.74
N ILE A 81 -22.21 19.07 -21.53
CA ILE A 81 -21.14 18.11 -21.25
C ILE A 81 -20.04 18.30 -22.29
N LYS A 82 -18.80 18.53 -21.84
CA LYS A 82 -17.61 18.63 -22.70
C LYS A 82 -16.39 17.99 -22.04
N SER A 83 -15.41 17.62 -22.86
CA SER A 83 -14.10 17.12 -22.43
C SER A 83 -13.17 18.20 -21.86
N ASP A 84 -13.55 19.47 -21.98
CA ASP A 84 -12.84 20.62 -21.43
C ASP A 84 -13.80 21.50 -20.61
N PRO A 85 -13.45 21.84 -19.35
CA PRO A 85 -14.33 22.58 -18.45
C PRO A 85 -14.54 24.03 -18.90
N THR A 86 -13.57 24.63 -19.58
CA THR A 86 -13.70 25.98 -20.14
C THR A 86 -14.78 26.01 -21.22
N THR A 87 -14.80 24.99 -22.07
CA THR A 87 -15.78 24.86 -23.15
C THR A 87 -17.16 24.58 -22.60
N ALA A 88 -17.29 23.71 -21.59
CA ALA A 88 -18.57 23.41 -20.93
C ALA A 88 -19.22 24.69 -20.38
N ILE A 89 -18.51 25.46 -19.54
CA ILE A 89 -19.08 26.69 -18.97
C ILE A 89 -19.35 27.76 -20.04
N SER A 90 -18.50 27.87 -21.07
CA SER A 90 -18.68 28.89 -22.11
C SER A 90 -19.93 28.65 -22.95
N ILE A 91 -20.33 27.38 -23.16
CA ILE A 91 -21.57 27.03 -23.86
C ILE A 91 -22.78 27.43 -23.03
N VAL A 92 -22.84 27.02 -21.76
CA VAL A 92 -23.97 27.36 -20.87
C VAL A 92 -24.07 28.87 -20.70
N TYR A 93 -22.95 29.56 -20.54
CA TYR A 93 -22.94 31.02 -20.44
C TYR A 93 -23.48 31.69 -21.70
N LYS A 94 -23.06 31.23 -22.89
CA LYS A 94 -23.55 31.76 -24.16
C LYS A 94 -25.05 31.54 -24.32
N GLU A 95 -25.58 30.39 -23.92
CA GLU A 95 -27.02 30.11 -24.00
C GLU A 95 -27.85 31.02 -23.08
N ILE A 96 -27.33 31.36 -21.91
CA ILE A 96 -28.04 32.22 -20.93
C ILE A 96 -27.97 33.69 -21.31
N PHE A 97 -26.80 34.19 -21.72
CA PHE A 97 -26.55 35.63 -21.86
C PHE A 97 -26.42 36.10 -23.32
N ASP A 98 -26.54 35.18 -24.29
CA ASP A 98 -26.29 35.43 -25.72
C ASP A 98 -24.97 36.17 -25.99
N ASN A 99 -23.96 35.89 -25.16
CA ASN A 99 -22.68 36.57 -25.20
C ASN A 99 -21.52 35.57 -25.09
N GLN A 100 -20.42 35.88 -25.77
CA GLN A 100 -19.20 35.10 -25.69
C GLN A 100 -18.35 35.60 -24.52
N THR A 101 -18.23 34.78 -23.49
CA THR A 101 -17.24 34.96 -22.43
C THR A 101 -16.55 33.64 -22.18
N ARG A 102 -15.24 33.68 -21.95
CA ARG A 102 -14.42 32.50 -21.71
C ARG A 102 -13.91 32.52 -20.27
N TYR A 103 -14.56 31.75 -19.41
CA TYR A 103 -14.04 31.50 -18.06
C TYR A 103 -12.98 30.42 -18.10
N SER A 104 -11.92 30.59 -17.29
CA SER A 104 -10.92 29.54 -17.14
C SER A 104 -11.52 28.35 -16.39
N GLY A 105 -11.53 27.17 -17.00
CA GLY A 105 -11.97 25.93 -16.36
C GLY A 105 -11.21 25.61 -15.07
N PHE A 106 -9.94 26.00 -14.96
CA PHE A 106 -9.15 25.88 -13.72
C PHE A 106 -9.72 26.72 -12.58
N LEU A 107 -10.16 27.95 -12.89
CA LEU A 107 -10.80 28.81 -11.89
C LEU A 107 -12.16 28.25 -11.49
N VAL A 108 -12.93 27.79 -12.48
CA VAL A 108 -14.28 27.23 -12.28
C VAL A 108 -14.25 25.99 -11.39
N LEU A 109 -13.28 25.10 -11.59
CA LEU A 109 -13.10 23.89 -10.78
C LEU A 109 -12.37 24.12 -9.45
N GLY A 110 -12.02 25.37 -9.13
CA GLY A 110 -11.31 25.68 -7.89
C GLY A 110 -9.87 25.18 -7.82
N TRP A 111 -9.28 24.72 -8.94
CA TRP A 111 -7.91 24.20 -9.03
C TRP A 111 -6.79 25.25 -8.89
N THR A 112 -7.17 26.47 -8.52
CA THR A 112 -6.26 27.56 -8.15
C THR A 112 -6.43 27.98 -6.68
N ASN A 113 -7.32 27.30 -5.95
CA ASN A 113 -7.57 27.52 -4.54
C ASN A 113 -6.88 26.40 -3.74
N GLU A 114 -5.90 26.78 -2.92
CA GLU A 114 -5.10 25.86 -2.12
C GLU A 114 -5.96 25.01 -1.17
N SER A 115 -6.97 25.62 -0.52
CA SER A 115 -7.88 24.90 0.39
C SER A 115 -8.69 23.81 -0.33
N ILE A 116 -9.10 24.05 -1.58
CA ILE A 116 -9.81 23.04 -2.38
C ILE A 116 -8.85 21.90 -2.75
N ILE A 117 -7.61 22.23 -3.16
CA ILE A 117 -6.61 21.21 -3.48
C ILE A 117 -6.27 20.35 -2.26
N GLU A 118 -6.09 20.97 -1.08
CA GLU A 118 -5.87 20.25 0.17
C GLU A 118 -7.03 19.29 0.50
N GLN A 119 -8.28 19.72 0.32
CA GLN A 119 -9.45 18.86 0.50
C GLN A 119 -9.48 17.67 -0.47
N LEU A 120 -9.09 17.87 -1.73
CA LEU A 120 -8.99 16.79 -2.72
C LEU A 120 -7.87 15.79 -2.42
N LEU A 121 -6.94 16.11 -1.51
CA LEU A 121 -5.81 15.28 -1.14
C LEU A 121 -5.98 14.49 0.17
N LEU A 122 -7.01 14.76 0.98
CA LEU A 122 -7.14 14.22 2.35
C LEU A 122 -7.09 12.68 2.45
N ASP A 123 -7.63 11.96 1.45
CA ASP A 123 -7.71 10.50 1.45
C ASP A 123 -6.87 9.85 0.31
N VAL A 124 -5.88 10.58 -0.21
CA VAL A 124 -5.00 10.08 -1.26
C VAL A 124 -3.89 9.22 -0.67
N LEU A 125 -3.91 7.91 -0.95
CA LEU A 125 -2.88 6.97 -0.51
C LEU A 125 -1.52 7.19 -1.16
N PHE A 126 -1.51 7.51 -2.45
CA PHE A 126 -0.29 7.75 -3.20
C PHE A 126 -0.50 8.90 -4.19
N VAL A 127 0.33 9.92 -4.11
CA VAL A 127 0.34 11.02 -5.08
C VAL A 127 1.35 10.70 -6.19
N PRO A 128 0.92 10.60 -7.46
CA PRO A 128 1.83 10.35 -8.57
C PRO A 128 2.91 11.40 -8.71
N ILE A 129 4.04 11.00 -9.28
CA ILE A 129 5.12 11.90 -9.67
C ILE A 129 5.41 11.77 -11.15
N SER A 130 6.02 12.82 -11.73
CA SER A 130 6.41 12.78 -13.13
C SER A 130 7.71 13.52 -13.35
N PHE A 131 8.51 13.01 -14.27
CA PHE A 131 9.75 13.66 -14.68
C PHE A 131 10.02 13.41 -16.17
N SER A 132 10.98 14.16 -16.71
CA SER A 132 11.37 14.06 -18.12
C SER A 132 12.59 13.18 -18.29
N LEU A 133 12.51 12.21 -19.21
CA LEU A 133 13.62 11.41 -19.72
C LEU A 133 13.86 11.79 -21.19
N GLY A 134 14.69 12.80 -21.40
CA GLY A 134 14.80 13.49 -22.69
C GLY A 134 13.44 13.98 -23.18
N GLY A 135 12.96 13.44 -24.30
CA GLY A 135 11.65 13.81 -24.88
C GLY A 135 10.44 13.08 -24.29
N TYR A 136 10.64 12.11 -23.39
CA TYR A 136 9.54 11.36 -22.76
C TYR A 136 9.20 11.96 -21.41
N LYS A 137 7.90 12.03 -21.10
CA LYS A 137 7.42 12.32 -19.74
C LYS A 137 6.97 11.02 -19.10
N ILE A 138 7.76 10.54 -18.14
CA ILE A 138 7.45 9.35 -17.33
C ILE A 138 6.53 9.80 -16.19
N PHE A 139 5.47 9.03 -15.96
CA PHE A 139 4.47 9.27 -14.92
C PHE A 139 4.35 8.02 -14.05
N ILE A 140 4.76 8.13 -12.78
CA ILE A 140 4.74 7.06 -11.80
C ILE A 140 3.47 7.16 -10.98
N PHE A 141 2.64 6.12 -11.01
CA PHE A 141 1.33 6.10 -10.35
C PHE A 141 1.13 4.89 -9.43
N GLY A 142 2.16 4.08 -9.26
CA GLY A 142 2.22 3.03 -8.26
C GLY A 142 3.67 2.83 -7.83
N ILE A 143 3.88 2.53 -6.55
CA ILE A 143 5.21 2.34 -5.97
C ILE A 143 5.23 1.00 -5.25
N GLY A 144 6.28 0.24 -5.51
CA GLY A 144 6.52 -1.07 -4.92
C GLY A 144 8.02 -1.20 -4.68
N SER A 145 8.39 -1.88 -3.61
CA SER A 145 9.80 -2.04 -3.21
C SER A 145 10.14 -3.51 -3.02
N SER A 146 11.37 -3.89 -3.31
CA SER A 146 11.91 -5.23 -3.05
C SER A 146 13.39 -5.15 -2.66
N SER A 147 13.98 -6.30 -2.34
CA SER A 147 15.43 -6.43 -2.16
C SER A 147 16.19 -6.61 -3.50
N ASN A 148 15.51 -6.60 -4.65
CA ASN A 148 16.13 -6.85 -5.94
C ASN A 148 16.90 -5.63 -6.45
N SER A 149 18.24 -5.68 -6.34
CA SER A 149 19.11 -4.60 -6.80
C SER A 149 19.11 -4.40 -8.31
N GLU A 150 18.82 -5.43 -9.11
CA GLU A 150 18.75 -5.30 -10.58
C GLU A 150 17.54 -4.48 -11.02
N TRP A 151 16.50 -4.44 -10.18
CA TRP A 151 15.31 -3.60 -10.39
C TRP A 151 15.42 -2.27 -9.62
N ASN A 152 16.63 -1.86 -9.25
CA ASN A 152 16.91 -0.73 -8.36
C ASN A 152 16.00 -0.74 -7.12
N TYR A 153 15.86 -1.90 -6.49
CA TYR A 153 15.04 -2.14 -5.30
C TYR A 153 13.55 -1.88 -5.47
N SER A 154 13.07 -1.77 -6.71
CA SER A 154 11.64 -1.74 -7.00
C SER A 154 11.04 -3.13 -6.92
N GLY A 155 9.75 -3.23 -6.66
CA GLY A 155 9.06 -4.50 -6.45
C GLY A 155 7.59 -4.48 -6.85
N PRO A 156 6.85 -5.54 -6.47
CA PRO A 156 5.42 -5.67 -6.71
C PRO A 156 4.64 -4.40 -6.35
N GLY A 157 3.75 -3.98 -7.25
CA GLY A 157 2.95 -2.76 -7.11
C GLY A 157 3.58 -1.50 -7.73
N TYR A 158 4.81 -1.58 -8.25
CA TYR A 158 5.37 -0.49 -9.06
C TYR A 158 4.62 -0.36 -10.38
N LYS A 159 4.19 0.87 -10.72
CA LYS A 159 3.49 1.19 -11.97
C LYS A 159 3.93 2.53 -12.52
N SER A 160 4.27 2.55 -13.80
CA SER A 160 4.66 3.76 -14.52
C SER A 160 4.06 3.79 -15.93
N SER A 161 3.93 4.99 -16.48
CA SER A 161 3.49 5.19 -17.85
C SER A 161 4.34 6.20 -18.59
N LEU A 162 4.46 6.00 -19.90
CA LEU A 162 4.98 7.01 -20.81
C LEU A 162 4.16 7.04 -22.10
N ILE A 163 4.14 8.20 -22.73
CA ILE A 163 3.51 8.37 -24.05
C ILE A 163 4.59 8.54 -25.10
N ARG A 164 4.41 7.85 -26.22
CA ARG A 164 5.23 8.02 -27.41
C ARG A 164 4.35 8.14 -28.64
N SER A 165 4.63 9.15 -29.46
CA SER A 165 4.04 9.28 -30.78
C SER A 165 5.02 8.75 -31.83
N ALA A 166 4.54 7.86 -32.70
CA ALA A 166 5.29 7.26 -33.81
C ALA A 166 4.35 7.09 -35.01
N ASN A 167 4.81 7.42 -36.21
CA ASN A 167 4.04 7.25 -37.46
C ASN A 167 2.63 7.85 -37.42
N ARG A 168 2.49 9.07 -36.86
CA ARG A 168 1.21 9.78 -36.65
C ARG A 168 0.22 9.08 -35.70
N ALA A 169 0.63 8.01 -35.03
CA ALA A 169 -0.12 7.36 -33.96
C ALA A 169 0.49 7.68 -32.60
N THR A 170 -0.34 7.75 -31.56
CA THR A 170 0.09 7.92 -30.18
C THR A 170 -0.17 6.63 -29.42
N PHE A 171 0.85 6.15 -28.73
CA PHE A 171 0.81 4.94 -27.93
C PHE A 171 1.07 5.29 -26.46
N LEU A 172 0.35 4.60 -25.59
CA LEU A 172 0.56 4.65 -24.15
C LEU A 172 1.22 3.35 -23.73
N TYR A 173 2.37 3.46 -23.10
CA TYR A 173 3.15 2.35 -22.58
C TYR A 173 2.98 2.32 -21.08
N ILE A 174 2.54 1.18 -20.53
CA ILE A 174 2.38 0.96 -19.10
C ILE A 174 3.39 -0.09 -18.66
N SER A 175 4.27 0.28 -17.74
CA SER A 175 5.28 -0.61 -17.16
C SER A 175 4.89 -0.97 -15.74
N THR A 176 4.81 -2.26 -15.45
CA THR A 176 4.49 -2.80 -14.13
C THR A 176 5.56 -3.79 -13.67
N ILE A 177 5.75 -3.89 -12.36
CA ILE A 177 6.60 -4.91 -11.73
C ILE A 177 5.72 -5.74 -10.82
N GLU A 178 5.79 -7.05 -11.01
CA GLU A 178 5.19 -8.09 -10.18
C GLU A 178 6.31 -8.94 -9.55
N GLU A 179 5.94 -9.94 -8.75
CA GLU A 179 6.88 -10.69 -7.89
C GLU A 179 8.06 -11.30 -8.66
N ASP A 180 7.77 -11.93 -9.81
CA ASP A 180 8.76 -12.64 -10.62
C ASP A 180 8.93 -12.07 -12.05
N SER A 181 8.28 -10.94 -12.36
CA SER A 181 8.30 -10.42 -13.73
C SER A 181 8.07 -8.92 -13.83
N CYS A 182 8.59 -8.36 -14.92
CA CYS A 182 8.30 -7.02 -15.40
C CYS A 182 7.41 -7.13 -16.64
N THR A 183 6.41 -6.26 -16.74
CA THR A 183 5.47 -6.23 -17.86
C THR A 183 5.44 -4.86 -18.51
N LEU A 184 5.32 -4.83 -19.83
CA LEU A 184 5.04 -3.64 -20.64
C LEU A 184 3.79 -3.88 -21.46
N GLU A 185 2.73 -3.14 -21.15
CA GLU A 185 1.50 -3.12 -21.94
C GLU A 185 1.50 -1.92 -22.87
N ILE A 186 1.16 -2.15 -24.14
CA ILE A 186 1.12 -1.13 -25.18
C ILE A 186 -0.33 -0.89 -25.55
N TYR A 187 -0.79 0.33 -25.30
CA TYR A 187 -2.15 0.76 -25.57
C TYR A 187 -2.22 1.72 -26.76
N LYS A 188 -3.29 1.60 -27.54
CA LYS A 188 -3.67 2.55 -28.59
C LYS A 188 -5.19 2.64 -28.64
N ASP A 189 -5.73 3.86 -28.73
CA ASP A 189 -7.17 4.12 -28.83
C ASP A 189 -7.95 3.44 -27.69
N PHE A 190 -7.44 3.54 -26.47
CA PHE A 190 -8.02 2.97 -25.24
C PHE A 190 -8.07 1.42 -25.19
N LYS A 191 -7.34 0.74 -26.06
CA LYS A 191 -7.28 -0.73 -26.12
C LYS A 191 -5.85 -1.25 -26.05
N ILE A 192 -5.65 -2.37 -25.36
CA ILE A 192 -4.39 -3.11 -25.39
C ILE A 192 -4.14 -3.58 -26.82
N LYS A 193 -2.94 -3.31 -27.31
CA LYS A 193 -2.45 -3.75 -28.63
C LYS A 193 -1.42 -4.86 -28.52
N ASP A 194 -0.60 -4.79 -27.48
CA ASP A 194 0.44 -5.77 -27.24
C ASP A 194 0.80 -5.79 -25.75
N GLN A 195 1.38 -6.91 -25.31
CA GLN A 195 1.87 -7.10 -23.96
C GLN A 195 3.17 -7.89 -24.00
N ILE A 196 4.20 -7.36 -23.34
CA ILE A 196 5.52 -7.97 -23.28
C ILE A 196 5.84 -8.24 -21.81
N VAL A 197 6.10 -9.51 -21.48
CA VAL A 197 6.49 -9.95 -20.13
C VAL A 197 7.92 -10.48 -20.16
N SER A 198 8.76 -10.12 -19.20
CA SER A 198 10.12 -10.66 -19.02
C SER A 198 10.62 -10.54 -17.58
N LEU A 199 11.80 -11.08 -17.29
CA LEU A 199 12.37 -11.14 -15.93
C LEU A 199 12.96 -9.82 -15.44
N SER A 200 13.26 -8.87 -16.34
CA SER A 200 13.82 -7.58 -15.96
C SER A 200 13.25 -6.42 -16.78
N PRO A 201 13.32 -5.17 -16.26
CA PRO A 201 12.92 -3.99 -17.01
C PRO A 201 13.66 -3.88 -18.36
N ASN A 202 14.95 -4.23 -18.36
CA ASN A 202 15.80 -4.17 -19.56
C ASN A 202 15.34 -5.15 -20.64
N ASP A 203 15.04 -6.40 -20.26
CA ASP A 203 14.60 -7.42 -21.22
C ASP A 203 13.27 -7.05 -21.87
N VAL A 204 12.34 -6.49 -21.08
CA VAL A 204 11.04 -6.04 -21.57
C VAL A 204 11.20 -4.96 -22.65
N TRP A 205 12.00 -3.92 -22.39
CA TRP A 205 12.20 -2.83 -23.34
C TRP A 205 13.10 -3.21 -24.52
N GLN A 206 14.00 -4.17 -24.35
CA GLN A 206 14.77 -4.75 -25.44
C GLN A 206 13.84 -5.48 -26.43
N LYS A 207 12.90 -6.29 -25.92
CA LYS A 207 11.89 -6.98 -26.75
C LYS A 207 10.92 -6.02 -27.44
N ALA A 208 10.61 -4.88 -26.82
CA ALA A 208 9.83 -3.81 -27.45
C ALA A 208 10.55 -3.14 -28.64
N ASN A 209 11.85 -3.43 -28.83
CA ASN A 209 12.71 -2.91 -29.88
C ASN A 209 12.81 -1.37 -29.90
N ILE A 210 12.89 -0.76 -28.71
CA ILE A 210 13.04 0.70 -28.53
C ILE A 210 14.37 0.96 -27.81
N GLN A 211 15.44 1.13 -28.57
CA GLN A 211 16.82 1.09 -28.05
C GLN A 211 17.40 2.47 -27.67
N LYS A 212 16.57 3.44 -27.25
CA LYS A 212 17.04 4.80 -26.92
C LYS A 212 17.58 4.93 -25.49
N TYR A 213 16.97 4.22 -24.55
CA TYR A 213 17.31 4.22 -23.13
C TYR A 213 17.26 2.78 -22.61
N THR A 214 17.83 2.54 -21.43
CA THR A 214 17.71 1.24 -20.76
C THR A 214 16.27 1.02 -20.30
N GLY A 215 15.89 -0.23 -20.05
CA GLY A 215 14.59 -0.53 -19.49
C GLY A 215 14.41 0.04 -18.07
N VAL A 216 15.48 0.03 -17.28
CA VAL A 216 15.52 0.69 -15.96
C VAL A 216 15.18 2.19 -16.09
N GLN A 217 15.73 2.87 -17.09
CA GLN A 217 15.44 4.27 -17.38
C GLN A 217 14.00 4.48 -17.87
N PHE A 218 13.51 3.63 -18.78
CA PHE A 218 12.13 3.75 -19.28
C PHE A 218 11.08 3.48 -18.20
N PHE A 219 11.34 2.55 -17.29
CA PHE A 219 10.51 2.37 -16.09
C PHE A 219 10.65 3.57 -15.14
N GLY A 220 11.77 4.28 -15.19
CA GLY A 220 12.05 5.45 -14.36
C GLY A 220 12.74 5.14 -13.03
N LEU A 221 13.30 3.95 -12.91
CA LEU A 221 13.81 3.40 -11.66
C LEU A 221 15.16 3.99 -11.24
N ASP A 222 15.91 4.63 -12.13
CA ASP A 222 17.18 5.30 -11.82
C ASP A 222 16.98 6.78 -11.44
N ASN A 223 15.76 7.30 -11.51
CA ASN A 223 15.46 8.67 -11.11
C ASN A 223 15.64 8.83 -9.58
N PRO A 224 16.36 9.88 -9.10
CA PRO A 224 16.60 10.08 -7.67
C PRO A 224 15.34 10.23 -6.82
N ASP A 225 14.29 10.89 -7.32
CA ASP A 225 13.04 11.09 -6.59
C ASP A 225 12.26 9.78 -6.49
N VAL A 226 12.23 9.00 -7.58
CA VAL A 226 11.66 7.65 -7.57
C VAL A 226 12.41 6.75 -6.59
N GLN A 227 13.74 6.79 -6.60
CA GLN A 227 14.57 6.03 -5.66
C GLN A 227 14.33 6.43 -4.20
N LEU A 228 14.10 7.71 -3.93
CA LEU A 228 13.73 8.16 -2.59
C LEU A 228 12.38 7.57 -2.17
N LEU A 229 11.38 7.58 -3.06
CA LEU A 229 10.06 6.99 -2.79
C LEU A 229 10.14 5.47 -2.58
N ILE A 230 10.90 4.76 -3.40
CA ILE A 230 11.12 3.30 -3.25
C ILE A 230 11.74 3.01 -1.88
N ARG A 231 12.76 3.78 -1.46
CA ARG A 231 13.39 3.60 -0.13
C ARG A 231 12.43 3.91 1.02
N GLN A 232 11.54 4.88 0.86
CA GLN A 232 10.52 5.19 1.87
C GLN A 232 9.45 4.08 1.98
N HIS A 233 9.12 3.42 0.86
CA HIS A 233 8.18 2.30 0.82
C HIS A 233 8.85 0.95 1.14
N HIS A 234 10.18 0.88 1.12
CA HIS A 234 10.93 -0.32 1.44
C HIS A 234 10.72 -0.71 2.90
N VAL A 235 10.06 -1.86 3.09
CA VAL A 235 9.93 -2.51 4.38
C VAL A 235 11.29 -3.16 4.71
N PRO A 236 12.08 -2.61 5.65
CA PRO A 236 13.44 -3.06 5.86
C PRO A 236 13.45 -4.45 6.50
N THR A 237 14.22 -5.37 5.93
CA THR A 237 14.42 -6.71 6.50
C THR A 237 15.90 -7.06 6.55
N CYS A 238 16.28 -8.01 7.41
CA CYS A 238 17.63 -8.54 7.45
C CYS A 238 17.61 -10.03 7.87
N LEU A 239 18.76 -10.70 7.71
CA LEU A 239 18.96 -12.06 8.21
C LEU A 239 19.77 -12.04 9.52
N PRO A 240 19.69 -13.10 10.34
CA PRO A 240 20.45 -13.20 11.60
C PRO A 240 21.95 -12.99 11.50
N LYS A 241 22.55 -13.31 10.34
CA LYS A 241 23.97 -13.08 10.05
C LYS A 241 24.34 -11.59 9.99
N ASN A 242 23.36 -10.71 9.78
CA ASN A 242 23.54 -9.28 9.63
C ASN A 242 23.24 -8.49 10.92
N TRP A 243 22.91 -9.15 12.03
CA TRP A 243 22.55 -8.47 13.28
C TRP A 243 23.67 -7.60 13.88
N SER A 244 24.93 -7.84 13.52
CA SER A 244 26.05 -7.00 13.94
C SER A 244 26.16 -5.68 13.15
N ASP A 245 25.51 -5.56 12.00
CA ASP A 245 25.49 -4.32 11.21
C ASP A 245 24.54 -3.31 11.86
N PHE A 246 25.11 -2.38 12.61
CA PHE A 246 24.35 -1.36 13.31
C PHE A 246 23.54 -0.46 12.37
N VAL A 247 24.05 -0.15 11.17
CA VAL A 247 23.37 0.75 10.23
C VAL A 247 22.11 0.10 9.69
N LEU A 248 22.21 -1.17 9.29
CA LEU A 248 21.07 -1.97 8.85
C LEU A 248 20.06 -2.15 9.99
N MET A 249 20.52 -2.57 11.17
CA MET A 249 19.65 -2.81 12.33
C MET A 249 18.97 -1.52 12.80
N LYS A 250 19.64 -0.37 12.71
CA LYS A 250 19.05 0.94 13.02
C LYS A 250 17.95 1.32 12.03
N THR A 251 18.05 0.87 10.78
CA THR A 251 17.00 1.06 9.76
C THR A 251 15.74 0.28 10.14
N LEU A 252 15.88 -0.99 10.57
CA LEU A 252 14.77 -1.79 11.11
C LEU A 252 14.18 -1.14 12.37
N PHE A 253 15.02 -0.71 13.31
CA PHE A 253 14.57 -0.04 14.54
C PHE A 253 13.74 1.21 14.24
N ASN A 254 14.22 2.06 13.34
CA ASN A 254 13.53 3.29 12.96
C ASN A 254 12.14 3.01 12.35
N TYR A 255 12.02 1.93 11.57
CA TYR A 255 10.77 1.54 10.92
C TYR A 255 9.78 0.88 11.88
N TYR A 256 10.23 -0.12 12.66
CA TYR A 256 9.34 -0.95 13.47
C TYR A 256 9.14 -0.42 14.91
N LEU A 257 10.22 -0.04 15.60
CA LEU A 257 10.20 0.19 17.05
C LEU A 257 10.19 1.64 17.49
N LYS A 258 10.87 2.55 16.78
CA LYS A 258 11.18 3.91 17.26
C LYS A 258 9.97 4.71 17.78
N GLN A 259 8.79 4.55 17.18
CA GLN A 259 7.57 5.25 17.58
C GLN A 259 6.73 4.50 18.63
N ARG A 260 7.15 3.31 19.03
CA ARG A 260 6.38 2.33 19.81
C ARG A 260 7.11 1.86 21.07
N THR A 261 8.27 2.44 21.37
CA THR A 261 9.14 2.05 22.48
C THR A 261 9.69 3.25 23.24
N LEU A 262 10.33 3.01 24.38
CA LEU A 262 11.02 4.03 25.17
C LEU A 262 12.23 4.60 24.41
N ALA A 263 12.48 5.90 24.55
CA ALA A 263 13.50 6.62 23.76
C ALA A 263 14.94 6.10 23.95
N ASN A 264 15.27 5.52 25.11
CA ASN A 264 16.64 5.20 25.51
C ASN A 264 16.88 3.70 25.77
N ILE A 265 16.11 2.80 25.16
CA ILE A 265 16.34 1.36 25.32
C ILE A 265 17.56 0.88 24.55
N ASN A 266 18.30 -0.07 25.11
CA ASN A 266 19.40 -0.74 24.41
C ASN A 266 18.89 -1.85 23.48
N TRP A 267 17.98 -1.51 22.57
CA TRP A 267 17.30 -2.48 21.71
C TRP A 267 18.26 -3.39 20.91
N HIS A 268 19.44 -2.88 20.53
CA HIS A 268 20.40 -3.63 19.71
C HIS A 268 21.08 -4.74 20.53
N SER A 269 21.20 -4.59 21.86
CA SER A 269 21.84 -5.61 22.69
C SER A 269 21.09 -6.93 22.68
N LEU A 270 19.76 -6.94 22.54
CA LEU A 270 18.97 -8.16 22.37
C LEU A 270 19.51 -9.00 21.19
N PHE A 271 19.67 -8.36 20.03
CA PHE A 271 20.17 -9.03 18.82
C PHE A 271 21.65 -9.41 18.96
N LEU A 272 22.50 -8.54 19.51
CA LEU A 272 23.92 -8.84 19.70
C LEU A 272 24.14 -9.99 20.70
N ASN A 273 23.42 -10.00 21.83
CA ASN A 273 23.51 -11.03 22.85
C ASN A 273 23.00 -12.36 22.29
N TRP A 274 21.87 -12.33 21.58
CA TRP A 274 21.33 -13.53 20.96
C TRP A 274 22.23 -14.04 19.83
N HIS A 275 22.85 -13.16 19.04
CA HIS A 275 23.83 -13.56 18.02
C HIS A 275 25.03 -14.29 18.62
N LYS A 276 25.58 -13.77 19.73
CA LYS A 276 26.70 -14.38 20.47
C LYS A 276 26.32 -15.67 21.19
N SER A 277 25.07 -15.80 21.60
CA SER A 277 24.58 -16.98 22.30
C SER A 277 24.57 -18.22 21.39
N GLN A 278 24.99 -19.36 21.95
CA GLN A 278 24.82 -20.67 21.33
C GLN A 278 23.34 -21.10 21.26
N ALA A 279 22.46 -20.45 22.04
CA ALA A 279 21.03 -20.72 22.01
C ALA A 279 20.39 -20.21 20.71
N ASN A 280 19.63 -21.09 20.06
CA ASN A 280 18.89 -20.74 18.84
C ASN A 280 17.48 -20.21 19.12
N ILE A 281 16.97 -20.43 20.34
CA ILE A 281 15.62 -20.06 20.77
C ILE A 281 15.75 -19.12 21.97
N ILE A 282 14.91 -18.09 22.02
CA ILE A 282 14.71 -17.23 23.19
C ILE A 282 13.24 -17.20 23.57
N GLU A 283 12.97 -16.86 24.83
CA GLU A 283 11.66 -16.42 25.29
C GLU A 283 11.62 -14.88 25.23
N LEU A 284 10.61 -14.33 24.56
CA LEU A 284 10.53 -12.91 24.22
C LEU A 284 10.50 -12.01 25.45
N TYR A 285 9.59 -12.27 26.38
CA TYR A 285 9.35 -11.35 27.50
C TYR A 285 10.57 -11.29 28.43
N SER A 286 11.17 -12.44 28.73
CA SER A 286 12.41 -12.54 29.51
C SER A 286 13.56 -11.79 28.83
N SER A 287 13.67 -11.89 27.51
CA SER A 287 14.70 -11.17 26.74
C SER A 287 14.47 -9.66 26.68
N LEU A 288 13.21 -9.22 26.79
CA LEU A 288 12.86 -7.80 26.89
C LEU A 288 13.08 -7.29 28.32
N GLU A 289 12.79 -8.07 29.36
CA GLU A 289 13.08 -7.72 30.75
C GLU A 289 14.57 -7.38 30.97
N ASP A 290 15.48 -8.04 30.25
CA ASP A 290 16.92 -7.76 30.30
C ASP A 290 17.31 -6.36 29.77
N ILE A 291 16.48 -5.74 28.93
CA ILE A 291 16.78 -4.44 28.28
C ILE A 291 15.82 -3.31 28.69
N TYR A 292 14.82 -3.63 29.50
CA TYR A 292 13.83 -2.67 30.02
C TYR A 292 13.99 -2.45 31.53
N PRO A 293 13.45 -1.35 32.09
CA PRO A 293 13.42 -1.15 33.53
C PRO A 293 12.65 -2.28 34.26
N GLN A 294 13.06 -2.55 35.50
CA GLN A 294 12.40 -3.56 36.32
C GLN A 294 10.91 -3.24 36.51
N ASN A 295 10.06 -4.27 36.42
CA ASN A 295 8.59 -4.18 36.51
C ASN A 295 7.92 -3.33 35.40
N TYR A 296 8.60 -3.07 34.28
CA TYR A 296 8.00 -2.38 33.14
C TYR A 296 6.81 -3.16 32.57
N GLN A 297 5.71 -2.46 32.30
CA GLN A 297 4.49 -3.04 31.74
C GLN A 297 4.40 -2.70 30.25
N PHE A 298 4.50 -3.73 29.40
CA PHE A 298 4.43 -3.55 27.95
C PHE A 298 2.99 -3.37 27.48
N SER A 299 2.79 -2.45 26.53
CA SER A 299 1.52 -2.37 25.80
C SER A 299 1.46 -3.41 24.67
N ASP A 300 0.26 -3.84 24.29
CA ASP A 300 0.06 -4.73 23.13
C ASP A 300 0.68 -4.17 21.85
N ARG A 301 0.64 -2.83 21.70
CA ARG A 301 1.21 -2.13 20.55
C ARG A 301 2.74 -2.20 20.52
N GLU A 302 3.38 -2.09 21.68
CA GLU A 302 4.84 -2.20 21.81
C GLU A 302 5.31 -3.64 21.58
N ILE A 303 4.61 -4.62 22.15
CA ILE A 303 4.89 -6.04 21.89
C ILE A 303 4.66 -6.37 20.40
N GLY A 304 3.58 -5.87 19.79
CA GLY A 304 3.32 -6.02 18.37
C GLY A 304 4.46 -5.47 17.50
N ALA A 305 5.03 -4.32 17.88
CA ALA A 305 6.18 -3.73 17.21
C ALA A 305 7.46 -4.58 17.34
N TRP A 306 7.71 -5.17 18.51
CA TRP A 306 8.81 -6.11 18.72
C TRP A 306 8.66 -7.38 17.88
N ARG A 307 7.46 -7.96 17.82
CA ARG A 307 7.16 -9.13 16.97
C ARG A 307 7.43 -8.82 15.50
N ALA A 308 7.00 -7.64 15.04
CA ALA A 308 7.24 -7.21 13.66
C ALA A 308 8.75 -7.03 13.37
N MET A 309 9.50 -6.42 14.29
CA MET A 309 10.95 -6.26 14.15
C MET A 309 11.66 -7.62 14.14
N LEU A 310 11.28 -8.55 15.02
CA LEU A 310 11.86 -9.89 15.07
C LEU A 310 11.61 -10.64 13.77
N HIS A 311 10.38 -10.62 13.26
CA HIS A 311 10.05 -11.21 11.97
C HIS A 311 10.88 -10.60 10.84
N ALA A 312 10.96 -9.27 10.79
CA ALA A 312 11.76 -8.55 9.79
C ALA A 312 13.26 -8.83 9.88
N SER A 313 13.76 -9.19 11.05
CA SER A 313 15.16 -9.58 11.28
C SER A 313 15.47 -11.06 10.99
N GLY A 314 14.49 -11.79 10.45
CA GLY A 314 14.61 -13.20 10.06
C GLY A 314 14.29 -14.21 11.16
N CYS A 315 13.67 -13.79 12.25
CA CYS A 315 13.23 -14.68 13.33
C CYS A 315 11.83 -15.26 13.07
N HIS A 316 11.56 -16.41 13.67
CA HIS A 316 10.27 -17.09 13.56
C HIS A 316 9.68 -17.33 14.96
N ASN A 317 8.40 -17.00 15.15
CA ASN A 317 7.66 -17.41 16.33
C ASN A 317 7.35 -18.91 16.21
N ILE A 318 7.74 -19.69 17.22
CA ILE A 318 7.51 -21.14 17.26
C ILE A 318 6.46 -21.53 18.31
N THR A 319 5.88 -20.55 18.99
CA THR A 319 4.82 -20.76 19.98
C THR A 319 3.54 -21.17 19.24
N PRO A 320 2.95 -22.35 19.55
CA PRO A 320 1.78 -22.84 18.83
C PRO A 320 0.45 -22.19 19.26
N TRP A 321 0.47 -21.34 20.29
CA TRP A 321 -0.73 -20.73 20.88
C TRP A 321 -0.78 -19.23 20.69
N THR A 322 -1.99 -18.68 20.80
CA THR A 322 -2.23 -17.24 20.83
C THR A 322 -1.71 -16.61 22.13
N ALA A 323 -1.58 -15.28 22.15
CA ALA A 323 -1.11 -14.54 23.33
C ALA A 323 -2.04 -14.67 24.56
N GLU A 324 -3.31 -15.04 24.35
CA GLU A 324 -4.28 -15.30 25.41
C GLU A 324 -4.10 -16.70 26.04
N GLU A 325 -3.57 -17.64 25.25
CA GLU A 325 -3.45 -19.06 25.61
C GLU A 325 -2.08 -19.42 26.20
N SER A 326 -1.03 -18.65 25.90
CA SER A 326 0.33 -18.85 26.43
C SER A 326 0.93 -17.58 26.99
N LYS A 327 1.40 -17.66 28.25
CA LYS A 327 2.17 -16.59 28.90
C LYS A 327 3.58 -16.39 28.33
N TYR A 328 4.08 -17.36 27.58
CA TYR A 328 5.42 -17.37 27.02
C TYR A 328 5.37 -17.24 25.50
N GLN A 329 6.32 -16.52 24.92
CA GLN A 329 6.46 -16.45 23.46
C GLN A 329 7.89 -16.81 23.04
N LEU A 330 8.03 -17.99 22.45
CA LEU A 330 9.30 -18.54 21.98
C LEU A 330 9.60 -18.12 20.54
N TRP A 331 10.80 -17.59 20.31
CA TRP A 331 11.28 -17.15 19.01
C TRP A 331 12.59 -17.83 18.63
N MET A 332 12.75 -18.13 17.34
CA MET A 332 13.89 -18.87 16.80
C MET A 332 14.63 -18.06 15.74
N LYS A 333 15.98 -18.02 15.80
CA LYS A 333 16.81 -17.30 14.82
C LYS A 333 17.14 -18.11 13.55
N ASN A 334 17.29 -19.43 13.60
CA ASN A 334 17.57 -20.25 12.40
C ASN A 334 16.83 -21.59 12.44
N ILE A 335 15.93 -21.86 11.48
CA ILE A 335 15.13 -23.10 11.42
C ILE A 335 16.00 -24.34 11.11
N TYR A 336 17.11 -24.17 10.37
CA TYR A 336 17.96 -25.26 9.88
C TYR A 336 19.16 -25.60 10.77
N HIS A 337 19.23 -25.06 11.99
CA HIS A 337 20.35 -25.29 12.88
C HIS A 337 20.35 -26.75 13.40
N LYS A 338 21.46 -27.47 13.23
CA LYS A 338 21.58 -28.91 13.53
C LYS A 338 21.20 -29.28 14.97
N ASN A 339 21.39 -28.38 15.93
CA ASN A 339 21.07 -28.60 17.34
C ASN A 339 19.59 -28.33 17.70
N ASN A 340 18.75 -27.88 16.76
CA ASN A 340 17.36 -27.52 17.04
C ASN A 340 16.50 -28.71 17.44
N ARG A 341 16.79 -29.91 16.92
CA ARG A 341 15.95 -31.09 17.18
C ARG A 341 15.89 -31.44 18.66
N VAL A 342 17.03 -31.39 19.36
CA VAL A 342 17.09 -31.72 20.80
C VAL A 342 16.37 -30.67 21.63
N THR A 343 16.59 -29.38 21.37
CA THR A 343 15.94 -28.29 22.10
C THR A 343 14.44 -28.22 21.84
N LEU A 344 13.99 -28.40 20.59
CA LEU A 344 12.57 -28.47 20.25
C LEU A 344 11.90 -29.69 20.87
N GLN A 345 12.58 -30.84 20.88
CA GLN A 345 12.07 -32.05 21.54
C GLN A 345 11.93 -31.85 23.06
N GLN A 346 12.89 -31.19 23.70
CA GLN A 346 12.81 -30.83 25.12
C GLN A 346 11.66 -29.85 25.39
N LEU A 347 11.52 -28.79 24.60
CA LEU A 347 10.42 -27.82 24.73
C LEU A 347 9.05 -28.49 24.52
N TYR A 348 8.97 -29.46 23.61
CA TYR A 348 7.78 -30.29 23.43
C TYR A 348 7.48 -31.14 24.65
N TYR A 349 8.48 -31.85 25.22
CA TYR A 349 8.30 -32.64 26.44
C TYR A 349 7.95 -31.81 27.67
N LEU A 350 8.48 -30.58 27.76
CA LEU A 350 8.13 -29.61 28.79
C LEU A 350 6.74 -28.99 28.58
N GLY A 351 6.05 -29.31 27.47
CA GLY A 351 4.71 -28.84 27.18
C GLY A 351 4.66 -27.39 26.71
N PHE A 352 5.77 -26.81 26.23
CA PHE A 352 5.84 -25.48 25.60
C PHE A 352 5.57 -25.51 24.09
N LEU A 353 5.50 -26.69 23.48
CA LEU A 353 5.21 -26.87 22.05
C LEU A 353 4.12 -27.94 21.80
N SER A 354 3.42 -28.39 22.84
CA SER A 354 2.34 -29.38 22.70
C SER A 354 1.11 -28.75 22.04
N SER A 355 0.33 -29.51 21.27
CA SER A 355 -0.95 -29.01 20.73
C SER A 355 -2.03 -28.81 21.81
N SER A 356 -1.80 -29.35 23.01
CA SER A 356 -2.66 -29.18 24.19
C SER A 356 -1.84 -28.64 25.36
N PRO A 357 -2.14 -27.45 25.90
CA PRO A 357 -1.41 -26.88 27.02
C PRO A 357 -1.62 -27.71 28.30
N SER A 358 -0.54 -28.01 29.01
CA SER A 358 -0.56 -28.80 30.25
C SER A 358 -1.24 -28.10 31.44
N HIS A 359 -1.40 -26.78 31.37
CA HIS A 359 -1.92 -25.88 32.40
C HIS A 359 -3.37 -25.44 32.14
N ILE A 360 -3.90 -25.67 30.94
CA ILE A 360 -5.34 -25.55 30.68
C ILE A 360 -5.93 -26.90 31.10
N GLN A 361 -6.92 -26.88 32.01
CA GLN A 361 -7.70 -28.07 32.34
C GLN A 361 -8.10 -28.73 31.04
N ASN A 362 -7.50 -29.90 30.77
CA ASN A 362 -7.55 -30.57 29.48
C ASN A 362 -9.01 -30.59 29.00
N ILE A 363 -9.37 -29.69 28.08
CA ILE A 363 -10.76 -29.46 27.69
C ILE A 363 -11.34 -30.76 27.16
N THR A 364 -10.52 -31.62 26.56
CA THR A 364 -10.88 -32.97 26.14
C THR A 364 -11.18 -33.87 27.35
N ARG A 365 -10.38 -33.83 28.42
CA ARG A 365 -10.66 -34.56 29.66
C ARG A 365 -11.90 -34.04 30.38
N THR A 366 -12.07 -32.72 30.49
CA THR A 366 -13.26 -32.09 31.08
C THR A 366 -14.49 -32.40 30.25
N PHE A 367 -14.39 -32.33 28.92
CA PHE A 367 -15.43 -32.73 27.98
C PHE A 367 -15.77 -34.22 28.16
N TRP A 368 -14.79 -35.12 28.21
CA TRP A 368 -15.06 -36.56 28.41
C TRP A 368 -15.59 -36.88 29.80
N GLN A 369 -15.20 -36.12 30.82
CA GLN A 369 -15.77 -36.23 32.17
C GLN A 369 -17.23 -35.73 32.19
N CYS A 370 -17.52 -34.57 31.60
CA CYS A 370 -18.87 -34.04 31.47
C CYS A 370 -19.75 -34.94 30.57
N PHE A 371 -19.19 -35.48 29.49
CA PHE A 371 -19.85 -36.42 28.60
C PHE A 371 -20.14 -37.72 29.32
N GLY A 372 -19.17 -38.28 30.07
CA GLY A 372 -19.37 -39.46 30.90
C GLY A 372 -20.41 -39.26 32.00
N GLN A 373 -20.42 -38.07 32.63
CA GLN A 373 -21.41 -37.68 33.63
C GLN A 373 -22.81 -37.56 32.99
N ALA A 374 -22.94 -36.89 31.85
CA ALA A 374 -24.18 -36.79 31.08
C ALA A 374 -24.69 -38.17 30.62
N LEU A 375 -23.79 -39.10 30.29
CA LEU A 375 -24.13 -40.47 29.91
C LEU A 375 -24.61 -41.31 31.11
N ALA A 376 -24.08 -41.05 32.30
CA ALA A 376 -24.48 -41.69 33.55
C ALA A 376 -25.80 -41.14 34.11
N ASP A 377 -26.04 -39.84 33.94
CA ASP A 377 -27.26 -39.16 34.39
C ASP A 377 -28.46 -39.46 33.47
N ASN A 378 -28.20 -39.93 32.24
CA ASN A 378 -29.23 -40.38 31.30
C ASN A 378 -29.77 -41.77 31.73
N LYS A 379 -30.69 -41.77 32.71
CA LYS A 379 -31.42 -42.97 33.11
C LYS A 379 -32.17 -43.51 31.89
N ARG A 380 -31.72 -44.67 31.39
CA ARG A 380 -32.39 -45.45 30.33
C ARG A 380 -33.90 -45.52 30.61
N THR A 381 -34.70 -44.79 29.84
CA THR A 381 -36.12 -45.12 29.69
C THR A 381 -36.23 -46.36 28.80
N LYS A 382 -37.31 -47.13 28.97
CA LYS A 382 -37.46 -48.53 28.53
C LYS A 382 -37.35 -48.78 27.00
N ASP A 383 -37.18 -47.75 26.18
CA ASP A 383 -37.14 -47.88 24.71
C ASP A 383 -35.78 -47.53 24.07
N GLY A 384 -34.72 -47.35 24.87
CA GLY A 384 -33.33 -47.39 24.37
C GLY A 384 -32.91 -46.29 23.38
N LYS A 385 -33.69 -45.21 23.22
CA LYS A 385 -33.29 -44.01 22.47
C LYS A 385 -33.04 -42.86 23.43
N GLY A 386 -31.80 -42.38 23.50
CA GLY A 386 -31.46 -41.09 24.10
C GLY A 386 -31.47 -40.01 23.02
N GLU A 387 -32.34 -39.01 23.14
CA GLU A 387 -32.29 -37.80 22.31
C GLU A 387 -31.33 -36.78 22.95
N PHE A 388 -30.38 -36.29 22.17
CA PHE A 388 -29.55 -35.14 22.53
C PHE A 388 -30.16 -33.90 21.87
N TYR A 389 -30.56 -32.90 22.66
CA TYR A 389 -30.77 -31.55 22.16
C TYR A 389 -29.43 -30.81 22.30
N LEU A 390 -28.89 -30.35 21.16
CA LEU A 390 -27.64 -29.56 21.07
C LEU A 390 -27.79 -28.19 21.73
#